data_AF-A0A3A0FY97-F1
#
_entry.id   AF-A0A3A0FY97-F1
#
_cell.length_a   1.000
_cell.length_b   1.000
_cell.length_c   1.000
_cell.angle_alpha   90.00
_cell.angle_beta   90.00
_cell.angle_gamma   90.00
#
_symmetry.space_group_name_H-M   'P 1'
#
loop_
_entity.id
_entity.type
_entity.pdbx_description
1 polymer ?
#
loop_
_entity_poly.entity_id
_entity_poly.type
_entity_poly.pdbx_seq_one_letter_code
_entity_poly.pdbx_strand_id
1 'polypeptide(L)' 'MHRSETRELANCAICGAEIAPATDRAFAFGVDSYLCYACAVKRGGSWNELHDHWDADPDTSEVERAER' A
#
# COMPACT_ATOMS: atom_id res chain seq x y z
N MET A 1 13.20 23.51 17.67
CA MET A 1 12.59 23.31 16.34
C MET A 1 12.13 21.87 16.28
N HIS A 2 10.90 21.58 16.72
CA HIS A 2 10.33 20.25 16.53
C HIS A 2 9.91 20.18 15.06
N ARG A 3 10.75 19.57 14.22
CA ARG A 3 10.33 19.17 12.88
C ARG A 3 9.33 18.05 13.11
N SER A 4 8.04 18.39 13.17
CA SER A 4 6.99 17.41 13.04
C SER A 4 7.25 16.76 11.67
N GLU A 5 7.83 15.56 11.68
CA GLU A 5 7.73 14.66 10.54
C GLU A 5 6.23 14.49 10.33
N THR A 6 5.68 15.23 9.37
CA THR A 6 4.32 15.00 8.90
C THR A 6 4.38 13.60 8.31
N ARG A 7 4.03 12.59 9.12
CA ARG A 7 3.91 11.22 8.64
C ARG A 7 2.75 11.28 7.65
N GLU A 8 3.08 11.22 6.36
CA GLU A 8 2.08 11.15 5.30
C GLU A 8 1.40 9.80 5.45
N LEU A 9 0.23 9.82 6.08
CA LEU A 9 -0.61 8.65 6.26
C LEU A 9 -1.53 8.54 5.05
N ALA A 10 -1.66 7.32 4.54
CA ALA A 10 -2.60 6.97 3.49
C ALA A 10 -3.61 5.95 4.04
N ASN A 11 -4.71 5.75 3.31
CA ASN A 11 -5.67 4.70 3.63
C ASN A 11 -5.57 3.58 2.60
N CYS A 12 -5.66 2.34 3.07
CA CYS A 12 -5.77 1.20 2.19
C CYS A 12 -7.06 1.30 1.37
N ALA A 13 -6.95 1.31 0.06
CA ALA A 13 -8.08 1.45 -0.86
C ALA A 13 -9.11 0.30 -0.78
N ILE A 14 -8.81 -0.78 -0.04
CA ILE A 14 -9.69 -1.92 0.14
C ILE A 14 -10.38 -1.91 1.51
N CYS A 15 -9.59 -1.91 2.57
CA CYS A 15 -10.12 -2.06 3.93
C CYS A 15 -10.24 -0.74 4.69
N GLY A 16 -9.75 0.37 4.12
CA GLY A 16 -9.72 1.69 4.75
C GLY A 16 -8.69 1.85 5.87
N ALA A 17 -7.88 0.80 6.14
CA ALA A 17 -6.88 0.86 7.21
C ALA A 17 -5.87 1.98 6.95
N GLU A 18 -5.59 2.77 7.99
CA GLU A 18 -4.53 3.77 7.96
C GLU A 18 -3.16 3.06 7.87
N ILE A 19 -2.33 3.50 6.94
CA ILE A 19 -0.99 2.99 6.67
C ILE A 19 -0.04 4.17 6.48
N ALA A 20 1.22 4.01 6.85
CA ALA A 20 2.27 4.97 6.55
C ALA A 20 3.12 4.44 5.38
N PRO A 21 2.89 4.85 4.12
CA PRO A 21 3.59 4.25 2.97
C PRO A 21 5.12 4.34 3.05
N ALA A 22 5.64 5.34 3.77
CA ALA A 22 7.07 5.53 3.99
C ALA A 22 7.70 4.53 5.00
N THR A 23 6.90 3.79 5.78
CA THR A 23 7.40 2.89 6.84
C THR A 23 6.71 1.53 6.88
N ASP A 24 5.46 1.45 6.46
CA ASP A 24 4.71 0.20 6.31
C ASP A 24 5.02 -0.46 4.96
N ARG A 25 4.85 -1.79 4.91
CA ARG A 25 4.91 -2.58 3.67
C ARG A 25 3.66 -2.34 2.82
N ALA A 26 3.48 -1.10 2.40
CA ALA A 26 2.40 -0.69 1.52
C ALA A 26 2.74 -1.02 0.06
N PHE A 27 1.71 -1.29 -0.74
CA PHE A 27 1.84 -1.37 -2.18
C PHE A 27 1.19 -0.14 -2.80
N ALA A 28 1.98 0.69 -3.49
CA ALA A 28 1.47 1.84 -4.21
C ALA A 28 1.03 1.43 -5.62
N PHE A 29 -0.14 1.88 -6.05
CA PHE A 29 -0.68 1.63 -7.39
C PHE A 29 -1.53 2.81 -7.86
N GLY A 30 -1.69 2.96 -9.17
CA GLY A 30 -2.36 4.13 -9.74
C GLY A 30 -1.61 5.44 -9.41
N VAL A 31 -2.36 6.54 -9.22
CA VAL A 31 -1.78 7.88 -9.01
C VAL A 31 -1.59 8.21 -7.53
N ASP A 32 -2.52 7.79 -6.66
CA ASP A 32 -2.47 8.08 -5.21
C ASP A 32 -3.14 6.98 -4.36
N SER A 33 -3.16 5.75 -4.88
CA SER A 33 -3.81 4.63 -4.21
C SER A 33 -2.80 3.68 -3.58
N TYR A 34 -3.13 3.17 -2.39
CA TYR A 34 -2.26 2.29 -1.62
C TYR A 34 -3.03 1.06 -1.11
N LEU A 35 -2.37 -0.11 -1.11
CA LEU A 35 -2.83 -1.30 -0.39
C LEU A 35 -1.96 -1.51 0.84
N CYS A 36 -2.59 -1.85 1.96
CA CYS A 36 -1.85 -2.37 3.11
C CYS A 36 -1.29 -3.75 2.78
N TYR A 37 -0.21 -4.13 3.47
CA TYR A 37 0.44 -5.44 3.35
C TYR A 37 -0.56 -6.61 3.32
N ALA A 38 -1.49 -6.65 4.27
CA ALA A 38 -2.46 -7.74 4.37
C ALA A 38 -3.40 -7.81 3.16
N CYS A 39 -3.82 -6.66 2.61
CA CYS A 39 -4.70 -6.62 1.44
C CYS A 39 -3.95 -6.93 0.15
N ALA A 40 -2.70 -6.51 0.04
CA ALA A 40 -1.82 -6.85 -1.07
C ALA A 40 -1.52 -8.36 -1.09
N VAL A 41 -1.12 -8.96 0.03
CA VAL A 41 -0.87 -10.42 0.12
C VAL A 41 -2.14 -11.24 -0.19
N LYS A 42 -3.30 -10.83 0.33
CA LYS A 42 -4.58 -11.50 0.01
C LYS A 42 -4.94 -11.46 -1.48
N ARG A 43 -4.37 -10.52 -2.24
CA ARG A 43 -4.57 -10.33 -3.68
C ARG A 43 -3.48 -10.95 -4.54
N GLY A 44 -2.63 -11.81 -3.94
CA GLY A 44 -1.56 -12.49 -4.65
C GLY A 44 -0.23 -11.73 -4.65
N GLY A 45 -0.15 -10.57 -4.00
CA GLY A 45 1.12 -9.88 -3.82
C GLY A 45 2.05 -10.70 -2.93
N SER A 46 3.34 -10.74 -3.28
CA SER A 46 4.35 -11.44 -2.49
C SER A 46 5.43 -10.44 -2.05
N TRP A 47 5.59 -10.24 -0.75
CA TRP A 47 6.65 -9.40 -0.22
C TRP A 47 7.89 -10.22 0.08
N ASN A 48 9.02 -9.80 -0.48
CA ASN A 48 10.32 -10.34 -0.19
C ASN A 48 10.91 -9.64 1.04
N GLU A 49 10.84 -10.31 2.20
CA GLU A 49 11.38 -9.76 3.46
C GLU A 49 12.90 -9.59 3.46
N LEU A 50 13.63 -10.33 2.61
CA LEU A 50 15.08 -10.25 2.55
C LEU A 50 15.55 -8.98 1.81
N HIS A 51 14.79 -8.56 0.80
CA HIS A 51 15.12 -7.44 -0.07
C HIS A 51 14.17 -6.25 0.10
N ASP A 52 13.24 -6.33 1.05
CA ASP A 52 12.26 -5.28 1.40
C ASP A 52 11.51 -4.70 0.19
N HIS A 53 11.02 -5.57 -0.70
CA HIS A 53 10.23 -5.18 -1.87
C HIS A 53 9.16 -6.22 -2.22
N TRP A 54 8.24 -5.87 -3.13
CA TRP A 54 7.27 -6.79 -3.70
C TRP A 54 7.90 -7.61 -4.83
N ASP A 55 8.03 -8.93 -4.64
CA ASP A 55 8.49 -9.88 -5.66
C ASP A 55 7.40 -10.16 -6.70
N ALA A 56 6.13 -10.11 -6.26
CA ALA A 56 4.96 -10.18 -7.11
C ALA A 56 3.97 -9.07 -6.74
N ASP A 57 3.45 -8.39 -7.76
CA ASP A 57 2.44 -7.35 -7.60
C ASP A 57 1.08 -7.97 -7.22
N PRO A 58 0.35 -7.39 -6.25
CA PRO A 58 -1.03 -7.78 -5.97
C PRO A 58 -1.98 -7.42 -7.13
N ASP A 59 -3.06 -8.17 -7.30
CA ASP A 59 -4.12 -7.79 -8.26
C ASP A 59 -4.84 -6.51 -7.81
N THR A 60 -4.71 -5.43 -8.58
CA THR A 60 -5.37 -4.12 -8.33
C THR A 60 -6.58 -3.87 -9.21
N SER A 61 -6.92 -4.82 -10.08
CA SER A 61 -7.95 -4.71 -11.12
C SER A 61 -9.34 -4.36 -10.56
N GLU A 62 -9.66 -4.79 -9.35
CA GLU A 62 -10.93 -4.46 -8.68
C GLU A 62 -11.00 -3.01 -8.21
N VAL A 63 -9.87 -2.41 -7.85
CA VAL A 63 -9.82 -1.05 -7.29
C VAL A 63 -9.79 0.01 -8.37
N GLU A 64 -9.05 -0.24 -9.45
CA GLU A 64 -8.96 0.68 -10.59
C GLU A 64 -10.32 0.89 -11.29
N ARG A 65 -11.29 -0.02 -11.08
CA ARG A 65 -12.66 0.16 -11.58
C ARG A 65 -13.51 1.11 -10.74
N ALA A 66 -13.18 1.30 -9.46
CA ALA A 66 -13.94 2.15 -8.56
C ALA A 66 -13.66 3.65 -8.75
N GLU A 67 -12.51 4.00 -9.37
CA GLU A 67 -12.11 5.40 -9.63
C GLU A 67 -12.58 5.94 -11.01
N ARG A 68 -13.39 5.19 -11.77
CA ARG A 68 -13.89 5.58 -13.10
C ARG A 68 -15.32 6.11 -13.08
#